data_AF-A0A3D2PXU5-F1
#
_entry.id   AF-A0A3D2PXU5-F1
#
_cell.length_a   1.000
_cell.length_b   1.000
_cell.length_c   1.000
_cell.angle_alpha   90.00
_cell.angle_beta   90.00
_cell.angle_gamma   90.00
#
_symmetry.space_group_name_H-M   'P 1'
#
loop_
_entity.id
_entity.type
_entity.pdbx_description
1 polymer ?
#
loop_
_entity_poly.entity_id
_entity_poly.type
_entity_poly.pdbx_seq_one_letter_code
_entity_poly.pdbx_strand_id
1 'polypeptide(L)'
;MKKNALKFFIKLKENKWLYLRGMYCILMAVFTLQISGISVFAADYSPVTAPIDNLKGLVSAIVSSLGYIYTLWGIGEWAVSFQGSEGTMQAQSFRRIVGGIVAVMAPQILAVLV
;
A
#
# COMPACT_ATOMS: atom_id res chain seq x y z
N MET A 1 28.50 52.12 -2.57
CA MET A 1 27.56 51.39 -1.69
C MET A 1 28.16 50.90 -0.36
N LYS A 2 29.35 50.28 -0.32
CA LYS A 2 29.94 49.72 0.93
C LYS A 2 30.12 50.71 2.09
N LYS A 3 30.45 51.98 1.82
CA LYS A 3 30.67 53.02 2.86
C LYS A 3 29.40 53.37 3.66
N ASN A 4 28.21 53.29 3.04
CA ASN A 4 26.95 53.57 3.71
C ASN A 4 26.50 52.40 4.60
N ALA A 5 26.75 51.16 4.15
CA ALA A 5 26.51 49.97 4.96
C ALA A 5 27.41 49.97 6.21
N LEU A 6 28.70 50.31 6.08
CA LEU A 6 29.62 50.34 7.22
C LEU A 6 29.20 51.38 8.29
N LYS A 7 28.80 52.59 7.87
CA LYS A 7 28.29 53.62 8.78
C LYS A 7 27.00 53.17 9.48
N PHE A 8 26.14 52.45 8.78
CA PHE A 8 24.92 51.87 9.35
C PHE A 8 25.23 50.77 10.38
N PHE A 9 26.17 49.85 10.11
CA PHE A 9 26.59 48.81 11.06
C PHE A 9 27.25 49.40 12.32
N ILE A 10 28.03 50.48 12.19
CA ILE A 10 28.62 51.17 13.34
C ILE A 10 27.53 51.80 14.21
N LYS A 11 26.55 52.47 13.59
CA LYS A 11 25.42 53.10 14.30
C LYS A 11 24.48 52.07 14.95
N LEU A 12 24.35 50.87 14.36
CA LEU A 12 23.63 49.75 14.95
C LEU A 12 24.32 49.22 16.22
N LYS A 13 25.66 49.12 16.22
CA LYS A 13 26.43 48.66 17.39
C LYS A 13 26.32 49.62 18.57
N GLU A 14 26.19 50.92 18.30
CA GLU A 14 26.04 51.97 19.31
C GLU A 14 24.70 51.88 20.04
N ASN A 15 23.63 51.49 19.33
CA ASN A 15 22.30 51.29 19.91
C ASN A 15 22.08 49.82 20.32
N LYS A 16 22.48 49.50 21.55
CA LYS A 16 22.40 48.14 22.15
C LYS A 16 21.05 47.44 21.95
N TRP A 17 19.93 48.19 22.05
CA TRP A 17 18.57 47.69 21.86
C TRP A 17 18.24 47.29 20.41
N LEU A 18 18.75 48.02 19.43
CA LEU A 18 18.53 47.74 18.01
C LEU A 18 19.43 46.60 17.53
N TYR A 19 20.67 46.54 18.04
CA TYR A 19 21.57 45.41 17.79
C TYR A 19 21.00 44.09 18.30
N LEU A 20 20.46 44.07 19.52
CA LEU A 20 19.88 42.86 20.12
C LEU A 20 18.64 42.37 19.35
N ARG A 21 17.75 43.30 18.94
CA ARG A 21 16.55 42.97 18.13
C ARG A 21 16.93 42.48 16.74
N GLY A 22 17.92 43.11 16.09
CA GLY A 22 18.42 42.68 14.79
C GLY A 22 19.04 41.29 14.84
N MET A 23 19.83 41.00 15.88
CA MET A 23 20.45 39.68 16.07
C MET A 23 19.41 38.60 16.37
N TYR A 24 18.37 38.90 17.16
CA TYR A 24 17.26 37.98 17.41
C TYR A 24 16.44 37.69 16.14
N CYS A 25 16.16 38.70 15.31
CA CYS A 25 15.46 38.50 14.03
C CYS A 25 16.27 37.64 13.04
N ILE A 26 17.59 37.82 12.99
CA ILE A 26 18.47 37.00 12.15
C ILE A 26 18.48 35.54 12.65
N LEU A 27 18.56 35.32 13.97
CA LEU A 27 18.47 33.99 14.57
C LEU A 27 17.15 33.29 14.23
N MET A 28 16.01 33.99 14.33
CA MET A 28 14.71 33.42 14.00
C MET A 28 14.56 33.12 12.50
N ALA A 29 15.06 33.99 11.63
CA ALA A 29 15.05 33.74 10.19
C ALA A 29 15.90 32.52 9.80
N VAL A 30 17.04 32.30 10.47
CA VAL A 30 17.87 31.10 10.29
C VAL A 30 17.15 29.85 10.79
N PHE A 31 16.44 29.93 11.93
CA PHE A 31 15.69 28.80 12.47
C PHE A 31 14.51 28.40 11.56
N THR A 32 13.77 29.36 10.98
CA THR A 32 12.67 29.06 10.06
C THR A 32 13.15 28.47 8.73
N LEU A 33 14.34 28.87 8.24
CA LEU A 33 14.94 28.29 7.04
C LEU A 33 15.40 26.84 7.23
N GLN A 34 15.67 26.41 8.47
CA GLN A 34 15.95 24.99 8.77
C GLN A 34 14.69 24.12 8.83
N ILE A 35 13.51 24.71 9.05
CA ILE A 35 12.22 23.99 9.10
C ILE A 35 11.60 23.83 7.69
N SER A 36 11.97 24.67 6.73
CA SER A 36 11.51 24.59 5.33
C SER A 36 12.02 23.34 4.56
N GLY A 37 12.84 22.49 5.19
CA GLY A 37 13.40 21.27 4.63
C GLY A 37 12.81 19.97 5.17
N ILE A 38 11.72 20.00 5.95
CA ILE A 38 11.01 18.77 6.29
C ILE A 38 10.24 18.33 5.03
N SER A 39 10.93 17.68 4.10
CA SER A 39 10.27 16.71 3.25
C SER A 39 9.57 15.74 4.19
N VAL A 40 8.24 15.74 4.19
CA VAL A 40 7.48 14.60 4.72
C VAL A 40 7.82 13.44 3.79
N PHE A 41 8.94 12.80 4.05
CA PHE A 41 9.21 11.49 3.52
C PHE A 41 8.11 10.62 4.10
N ALA A 42 7.23 10.09 3.25
CA ALA A 42 6.51 8.88 3.58
C ALA A 42 7.58 7.78 3.72
N ALA A 43 8.29 7.78 4.85
CA ALA A 43 9.34 6.82 5.16
C ALA A 43 8.76 5.39 5.22
N ASP A 44 7.45 5.28 5.47
CA ASP A 44 6.70 4.04 5.47
C ASP A 44 5.40 4.18 4.68
N TYR A 45 5.29 3.45 3.57
CA TYR A 45 4.04 3.18 2.86
C TYR A 45 3.18 2.13 3.59
N SER A 46 3.75 1.49 4.63
CA SER A 46 3.14 0.47 5.48
C SER A 46 1.71 0.81 5.97
N PRO A 47 1.39 2.06 6.39
CA PRO A 47 0.04 2.41 6.82
C PRO A 47 -1.02 2.31 5.71
N VAL A 48 -0.59 2.38 4.44
CA VAL A 48 -1.46 2.28 3.27
C VAL A 48 -1.42 0.87 2.67
N THR A 49 -0.27 0.19 2.68
CA THR A 49 -0.13 -1.15 2.10
C THR A 49 -0.73 -2.24 2.97
N ALA A 50 -0.59 -2.17 4.30
CA ALA A 50 -1.08 -3.23 5.19
C ALA A 50 -2.61 -3.47 5.10
N PRO A 51 -3.47 -2.43 5.05
CA PRO A 51 -4.90 -2.64 4.80
C PRO A 51 -5.20 -3.22 3.41
N ILE A 52 -4.43 -2.80 2.39
CA ILE A 52 -4.61 -3.29 1.01
C ILE A 52 -4.22 -4.77 0.91
N ASP A 53 -3.15 -5.19 1.59
CA ASP A 53 -2.71 -6.59 1.59
C ASP A 53 -3.71 -7.49 2.33
N ASN A 54 -4.31 -7.01 3.42
CA ASN A 54 -5.42 -7.70 4.09
C ASN A 54 -6.65 -7.83 3.17
N LEU A 55 -6.99 -6.78 2.41
CA LEU A 55 -8.09 -6.83 1.44
C LEU A 55 -7.81 -7.82 0.30
N LYS A 56 -6.58 -7.84 -0.24
CA LYS A 56 -6.15 -8.84 -1.24
C LYS A 56 -6.26 -10.26 -0.68
N GLY A 57 -5.84 -10.47 0.57
CA GLY A 57 -5.97 -11.75 1.28
C GLY A 57 -7.43 -12.17 1.45
N LEU A 58 -8.31 -11.24 1.80
CA LEU A 58 -9.75 -11.49 1.90
C LEU A 58 -10.36 -11.90 0.55
N VAL A 59 -10.06 -11.17 -0.52
CA VAL A 59 -10.56 -11.49 -1.87
C VAL A 59 -10.03 -12.85 -2.33
N SER A 60 -8.76 -13.13 -2.09
CA SER A 60 -8.13 -14.44 -2.36
C SER A 60 -8.84 -15.58 -1.62
N ALA A 61 -9.17 -15.39 -0.34
CA ALA A 61 -9.89 -16.37 0.46
C ALA A 61 -11.32 -16.61 -0.06
N ILE A 62 -12.02 -15.56 -0.51
CA ILE A 62 -13.37 -15.69 -1.09
C ILE A 62 -13.34 -16.44 -2.42
N VAL A 63 -12.39 -16.13 -3.32
CA VAL A 63 -12.28 -16.85 -4.59
C VAL A 63 -11.96 -18.32 -4.35
N SER A 64 -11.08 -18.61 -3.38
CA SER A 64 -10.77 -19.99 -2.99
C SER A 64 -11.99 -20.72 -2.42
N SER A 65 -12.80 -20.05 -1.59
CA SER A 65 -14.02 -20.63 -1.01
C SER A 65 -15.08 -20.95 -2.07
N LEU A 66 -15.24 -20.11 -3.09
CA LEU A 66 -16.08 -20.39 -4.24
C LEU A 66 -15.58 -21.60 -5.04
N GLY A 67 -14.27 -21.75 -5.22
CA GLY A 67 -13.67 -22.92 -5.83
C GLY A 67 -13.98 -24.22 -5.08
N TYR A 68 -13.93 -24.21 -3.74
CA TYR A 68 -14.29 -25.37 -2.92
C TYR A 68 -15.76 -25.76 -3.10
N ILE A 69 -16.68 -24.79 -3.10
CA ILE A 69 -18.11 -25.03 -3.31
C ILE A 69 -18.36 -25.65 -4.69
N TYR A 70 -17.71 -25.11 -5.73
CA TYR A 70 -17.88 -25.62 -7.10
C TYR A 70 -17.30 -27.04 -7.27
N THR A 71 -16.17 -27.32 -6.62
CA THR A 71 -15.58 -28.67 -6.58
C THR A 71 -16.52 -29.65 -5.88
N LEU A 72 -17.10 -29.25 -4.75
CA LEU A 72 -18.06 -30.07 -4.00
C LEU A 72 -19.32 -30.36 -4.85
N TRP A 73 -19.79 -29.37 -5.61
CA TRP A 73 -20.87 -29.55 -6.56
C TRP A 73 -20.53 -30.58 -7.64
N GLY A 74 -19.34 -30.48 -8.25
CA GLY A 74 -18.87 -31.44 -9.25
C GLY A 74 -18.77 -32.87 -8.68
N ILE A 75 -18.33 -33.01 -7.43
CA ILE A 75 -18.28 -34.30 -6.71
C ILE A 75 -19.70 -34.86 -6.52
N GLY A 76 -20.68 -34.01 -6.18
CA GLY A 76 -22.08 -34.42 -6.05
C GLY A 76 -22.67 -34.96 -7.35
N GLU A 77 -22.44 -34.28 -8.48
CA GLU A 77 -22.87 -34.76 -9.80
C GLU A 77 -22.15 -36.05 -10.20
N TRP A 78 -20.86 -36.15 -9.89
CA TRP A 78 -20.07 -37.35 -10.14
C TRP A 78 -20.59 -38.55 -9.34
N ALA A 79 -20.98 -38.34 -8.07
CA ALA A 79 -21.57 -39.38 -7.23
C ALA A 79 -22.90 -39.93 -7.80
N VAL A 80 -23.78 -39.05 -8.28
CA VAL A 80 -25.05 -39.47 -8.90
C VAL A 80 -24.80 -40.18 -10.24
N SER A 81 -23.78 -39.77 -10.99
CA SER A 81 -23.43 -40.39 -12.27
C SER A 81 -22.93 -41.83 -12.17
N PHE A 82 -22.58 -42.32 -10.97
CA PHE A 82 -22.29 -43.74 -10.73
C PHE A 82 -23.53 -44.63 -10.65
N GLN A 83 -24.72 -44.05 -10.49
CA GLN A 83 -25.99 -44.79 -10.49
C GLN A 83 -26.49 -45.07 -11.92
N GLY A 84 -25.91 -44.43 -12.94
CA GLY A 84 -26.19 -44.66 -14.36
C GLY A 84 -25.01 -45.30 -15.10
N SER A 85 -25.28 -45.97 -16.23
CA SER A 85 -24.25 -46.59 -17.09
C SER A 85 -23.58 -45.61 -18.07
N GLU A 86 -23.97 -44.33 -18.05
CA GLU A 86 -23.47 -43.33 -18.98
C GLU A 86 -22.12 -42.75 -18.53
N GLY A 87 -21.02 -43.34 -19.01
CA GLY A 87 -19.66 -42.86 -18.78
C GLY A 87 -19.43 -41.40 -19.24
N THR A 88 -20.26 -40.90 -20.15
CA THR A 88 -20.23 -39.50 -20.61
C THR A 88 -20.57 -38.53 -19.48
N MET A 89 -21.54 -38.87 -18.61
CA MET A 89 -21.89 -38.04 -17.46
C MET A 89 -20.80 -38.02 -16.41
N GLN A 90 -20.13 -39.16 -16.18
CA GLN A 90 -18.97 -39.25 -15.29
C GLN A 90 -17.80 -38.39 -15.80
N ALA A 91 -17.55 -38.40 -17.12
CA ALA A 91 -16.50 -37.59 -17.73
C ALA A 91 -16.80 -36.08 -17.64
N GLN A 92 -18.06 -35.65 -17.83
CA GLN A 92 -18.41 -34.23 -17.71
C GLN A 92 -18.35 -33.73 -16.26
N SER A 93 -18.85 -34.53 -15.31
CA SER A 93 -18.75 -34.18 -13.88
C SER A 93 -17.30 -34.15 -13.40
N PHE A 94 -16.43 -35.04 -13.89
CA PHE A 94 -15.00 -34.97 -13.63
C PHE A 94 -14.35 -33.68 -14.14
N ARG A 95 -14.68 -33.22 -15.35
CA ARG A 95 -14.19 -31.92 -15.88
C ARG A 95 -14.60 -30.76 -14.99
N ARG A 96 -15.79 -30.83 -14.39
CA ARG A 96 -16.30 -29.81 -13.46
C ARG A 96 -15.53 -29.81 -12.13
N ILE A 97 -15.20 -30.99 -11.60
CA ILE A 97 -14.33 -31.13 -10.42
C ILE A 97 -12.96 -30.50 -10.70
N VAL A 98 -12.33 -30.83 -11.82
CA VAL A 98 -11.03 -30.27 -12.21
C VAL A 98 -11.12 -28.74 -12.35
N GLY A 99 -12.18 -28.22 -12.99
CA GLY A 99 -12.44 -26.78 -13.08
C GLY A 99 -12.57 -26.10 -11.72
N GLY A 100 -13.22 -26.76 -10.75
CA GLY A 100 -13.32 -26.28 -9.37
C GLY A 100 -11.97 -26.24 -8.65
N ILE A 101 -11.15 -27.27 -8.80
CA ILE A 101 -9.80 -27.32 -8.21
C ILE A 101 -8.92 -26.21 -8.79
N VAL A 102 -8.96 -26.00 -10.11
CA VAL A 102 -8.22 -24.90 -10.76
C VAL A 102 -8.71 -23.54 -10.24
N ALA A 103 -10.00 -23.36 -9.98
CA ALA A 103 -10.54 -22.14 -9.39
C ALA A 103 -10.07 -21.91 -7.94
N VAL A 104 -9.88 -22.97 -7.15
CA VAL A 104 -9.24 -22.88 -5.81
C VAL A 104 -7.80 -22.41 -5.92
N MET A 105 -7.08 -22.86 -6.94
CA MET A 105 -5.67 -22.52 -7.14
C MET A 105 -5.44 -21.17 -7.80
N ALA A 106 -6.45 -20.60 -8.46
CA ALA A 106 -6.36 -19.32 -9.17
C ALA A 106 -5.75 -18.18 -8.33
N PRO A 107 -6.20 -17.90 -7.09
CA PRO A 107 -5.61 -16.84 -6.27
C PRO A 107 -4.19 -17.16 -5.78
N GLN A 108 -3.83 -18.44 -5.63
CA GLN A 108 -2.49 -18.87 -5.23
C GLN A 108 -1.49 -18.68 -6.37
N ILE A 109 -1.90 -18.99 -7.61
CA ILE A 109 -1.09 -18.77 -8.82
C ILE A 109 -0.89 -17.27 -9.04
N LEU A 110 -1.95 -16.47 -8.89
CA LEU A 110 -1.88 -15.01 -9.06
C LEU A 110 -0.91 -14.36 -8.06
N ALA A 111 -0.90 -14.83 -6.80
CA ALA A 111 -0.01 -14.32 -5.76
C ALA A 111 1.48 -14.66 -5.97
N VAL A 112 1.79 -15.67 -6.78
CA VAL A 112 3.19 -16.04 -7.13
C VAL A 112 3.67 -15.28 -8.38
N LEU A 113 2.75 -14.91 -9.28
CA LEU A 113 3.06 -14.22 -10.53
C LEU A 113 3.27 -12.70 -10.38
N VAL A 114 2.64 -12.09 -9.37
CA VAL A 114 2.66 -10.64 -9.08
C VAL A 114 3.47 -10.38 -7.83
#